data_AF-A0A350AVB0-F1
#
_entry.id   AF-A0A350AVB0-F1
#
_cell.length_a   1.000
_cell.length_b   1.000
_cell.length_c   1.000
_cell.angle_alpha   90.00
_cell.angle_beta   90.00
_cell.angle_gamma   90.00
#
_symmetry.space_group_name_H-M   'P 1'
#
loop_
_entity.id
_entity.type
_entity.pdbx_description
1 polymer ?
#
loop_
_entity_poly.entity_id
_entity_poly.type
_entity_poly.pdbx_seq_one_letter_code
_entity_poly.pdbx_strand_id
1 'polypeptide(L)'
;MSEADYHPLPVSPDTDHSGENEKYHVFVNLALVLAAITGVELVLVYLPFNTTFIFTVLICLSAFKFVAVIAWFMHLIYDKLLLTLAFGTGLVIAAGTYTALLFLFSRSYVAPPEIPGM
;
A
#
# COMPACT_ATOMS: atom_id res chain seq x y z
N MET A 1 4.45 68.02 8.60
CA MET A 1 3.99 66.62 8.82
C MET A 1 5.23 65.78 8.66
N SER A 2 5.80 65.30 9.77
CA SER A 2 7.17 64.75 9.82
C SER A 2 7.19 63.31 9.29
N GLU A 3 8.17 63.02 8.45
CA GLU A 3 8.40 61.81 7.66
C GLU A 3 8.83 60.58 8.50
N ALA A 4 8.42 60.48 9.77
CA ALA A 4 9.21 59.78 10.79
C ALA A 4 8.57 58.58 11.50
N ASP A 5 7.64 57.84 10.89
CA ASP A 5 7.14 56.58 11.48
C ASP A 5 6.77 55.52 10.42
N TYR A 6 7.64 55.32 9.42
CA TYR A 6 7.59 54.10 8.62
C TYR A 6 8.49 53.04 9.27
N HIS A 7 7.93 52.27 10.20
CA HIS A 7 8.57 51.08 10.72
C HIS A 7 8.35 49.95 9.68
N PRO A 8 9.39 49.50 8.95
CA PRO A 8 9.20 48.37 8.04
C PRO A 8 8.78 47.15 8.87
N LEU A 9 7.68 46.51 8.47
CA LEU A 9 7.22 45.29 9.11
C LEU A 9 8.32 44.24 8.91
N PRO A 10 8.58 43.35 9.89
CA PRO A 10 9.52 42.26 9.69
C PRO A 10 9.08 41.48 8.45
N VAL A 11 9.89 41.52 7.40
CA VAL A 11 9.71 40.65 6.24
C VAL A 11 9.71 39.22 6.79
N SER A 12 8.65 38.47 6.47
CA SER A 12 8.53 37.06 6.83
C SER A 12 9.85 36.38 6.54
N PRO A 13 10.37 35.52 7.44
CA PRO A 13 11.60 34.79 7.13
C PRO A 13 11.39 34.08 5.79
N ASP A 14 12.32 34.26 4.85
CA ASP A 14 12.33 33.55 3.58
C ASP A 14 12.09 32.07 3.88
N THR A 15 10.88 31.59 3.57
CA THR A 15 10.51 30.20 3.76
C THR A 15 11.41 29.40 2.83
N ASP A 16 12.36 28.67 3.40
CA ASP A 16 13.35 27.89 2.67
C ASP A 16 12.64 26.76 1.90
N HIS A 17 12.14 27.07 0.70
CA HIS A 17 11.35 26.18 -0.16
C HIS A 17 12.16 24.99 -0.71
N SER A 18 13.45 24.90 -0.37
CA SER A 18 14.33 23.82 -0.85
C SER A 18 13.95 22.46 -0.23
N GLY A 19 13.60 22.42 1.06
CA GLY A 19 13.31 21.17 1.79
C GLY A 19 11.95 20.53 1.50
N GLU A 20 10.99 21.27 0.96
CA GLU A 20 9.67 20.74 0.61
C GLU A 20 9.76 19.87 -0.66
N ASN A 21 10.50 20.33 -1.66
CA ASN A 21 10.68 19.65 -2.95
C ASN A 21 11.22 18.22 -2.81
N GLU A 22 12.18 18.00 -1.92
CA GLU A 22 12.87 16.69 -1.78
C GLU A 22 11.91 15.56 -1.37
N LYS A 23 10.93 15.86 -0.50
CA LYS A 23 9.91 14.89 -0.09
C LYS A 23 8.98 14.52 -1.24
N TYR A 24 8.55 15.50 -2.04
CA TYR A 24 7.71 15.25 -3.22
C TYR A 24 8.40 14.36 -4.25
N HIS A 25 9.70 14.56 -4.47
CA HIS A 25 10.48 13.74 -5.40
C HIS A 25 10.54 12.27 -4.96
N VAL A 26 10.63 12.00 -3.66
CA VAL A 26 10.62 10.62 -3.14
C VAL A 26 9.28 9.93 -3.41
N PHE A 27 8.15 10.58 -3.14
CA PHE A 27 6.82 10.00 -3.38
C PHE A 27 6.55 9.73 -4.86
N VAL A 28 6.90 10.69 -5.71
CA VAL A 28 6.72 10.56 -7.17
C VAL A 28 7.61 9.45 -7.73
N ASN A 29 8.88 9.37 -7.28
CA ASN A 29 9.78 8.32 -7.72
C ASN A 29 9.29 6.93 -7.29
N LEU A 30 8.79 6.80 -6.04
CA LEU A 30 8.23 5.54 -5.57
C LEU A 30 6.99 5.14 -6.37
N ALA A 31 6.08 6.08 -6.66
CA ALA A 31 4.90 5.83 -7.48
C ALA A 31 5.27 5.33 -8.88
N LEU A 32 6.28 5.95 -9.49
CA LEU A 32 6.78 5.59 -10.81
C LEU A 32 7.41 4.18 -10.80
N VAL A 33 8.17 3.83 -9.76
CA VAL A 33 8.72 2.48 -9.59
C VAL A 33 7.60 1.44 -9.44
N LEU A 34 6.58 1.69 -8.60
CA LEU A 34 5.45 0.76 -8.45
C LEU A 34 4.66 0.61 -9.76
N ALA A 35 4.48 1.70 -10.50
CA ALA A 35 3.85 1.65 -11.82
C ALA A 35 4.68 0.82 -12.82
N ALA A 36 6.00 1.01 -12.85
CA ALA A 36 6.89 0.23 -13.70
C ALA A 36 6.85 -1.27 -13.36
N ILE A 37 6.89 -1.63 -12.07
CA ILE A 37 6.75 -3.03 -11.61
C ILE A 37 5.41 -3.61 -12.08
N THR A 38 4.34 -2.81 -12.10
CA THR A 38 3.01 -3.24 -12.57
C THR A 38 2.96 -3.44 -14.08
N GLY A 39 3.64 -2.58 -14.85
CA GLY A 39 3.83 -2.80 -16.29
C GLY A 39 4.59 -4.10 -16.57
N VAL A 40 5.67 -4.37 -15.83
CA VAL A 40 6.43 -5.62 -15.94
C VAL A 40 5.59 -6.84 -15.55
N GLU A 41 4.79 -6.73 -14.48
CA GLU A 41 3.90 -7.79 -14.03
C GLU A 41 2.90 -8.19 -15.12
N LEU A 42 2.29 -7.20 -15.77
CA LEU A 42 1.37 -7.44 -16.88
C LEU A 42 2.05 -8.20 -18.01
N VAL A 43 3.25 -7.78 -18.41
CA VAL A 43 4.03 -8.47 -19.46
C VAL A 43 4.37 -9.90 -19.03
N LEU A 44 4.78 -10.10 -17.79
CA LEU A 44 5.14 -11.42 -17.24
C LEU A 44 3.99 -12.43 -17.34
N VAL A 45 2.74 -11.98 -17.14
CA VAL A 45 1.54 -12.84 -17.27
C VAL A 45 1.35 -13.36 -18.69
N TYR A 46 1.79 -12.62 -19.71
CA TYR A 46 1.68 -13.05 -21.10
C TYR A 46 2.85 -13.92 -21.58
N LEU A 47 3.93 -14.08 -20.79
CA LEU A 47 5.03 -14.95 -21.18
C LEU A 47 4.68 -16.44 -20.94
N PRO A 48 5.10 -17.35 -21.84
CA PRO A 48 4.84 -18.78 -21.72
C PRO A 48 5.78 -19.47 -20.72
N PHE A 49 5.89 -18.93 -19.50
CA PHE A 49 6.62 -19.57 -18.40
C PHE A 49 5.74 -20.58 -17.65
N ASN A 50 6.36 -21.30 -16.72
CA ASN A 50 5.65 -22.21 -15.83
C ASN A 50 4.62 -21.44 -14.98
N THR A 51 3.36 -21.87 -15.01
CA THR A 51 2.25 -21.23 -14.30
C THR A 51 2.48 -21.11 -12.80
N THR A 52 3.11 -22.09 -12.16
CA THR A 52 3.44 -22.04 -10.72
C THR A 52 4.43 -20.91 -10.45
N PHE A 53 5.47 -20.78 -11.28
CA PHE A 53 6.46 -19.71 -11.14
C PHE A 53 5.81 -18.33 -11.30
N ILE A 54 4.98 -18.14 -12.32
CA ILE A 54 4.25 -16.88 -12.53
C ILE A 54 3.39 -16.58 -11.31
N PHE A 55 2.58 -17.53 -10.84
CA PHE A 55 1.67 -17.31 -9.72
C PHE A 55 2.39 -16.92 -8.42
N THR A 56 3.52 -17.58 -8.11
CA THR A 56 4.35 -17.23 -6.96
C THR A 56 4.90 -15.81 -7.08
N VAL A 57 5.42 -15.43 -8.24
CA VAL A 57 5.95 -14.08 -8.46
C VAL A 57 4.86 -13.02 -8.36
N LEU A 58 3.68 -13.25 -8.94
CA LEU A 58 2.54 -12.33 -8.85
C LEU A 58 2.10 -12.11 -7.40
N ILE A 59 1.99 -13.18 -6.61
CA ILE A 59 1.64 -13.07 -5.17
C ILE A 59 2.70 -12.27 -4.42
N CYS A 60 3.98 -12.59 -4.64
CA CYS A 60 5.08 -11.88 -3.99
C CYS A 60 5.10 -10.38 -4.37
N LEU A 61 4.95 -10.04 -5.64
CA LEU A 61 4.91 -8.66 -6.11
C LEU A 61 3.67 -7.92 -5.61
N SER A 62 2.52 -8.58 -5.56
CA SER A 62 1.27 -8.01 -5.03
C SER A 62 1.41 -7.66 -3.55
N ALA A 63 1.92 -8.60 -2.74
CA ALA A 63 2.17 -8.36 -1.32
C ALA A 63 3.21 -7.24 -1.10
N PHE A 64 4.30 -7.24 -1.88
CA PHE A 64 5.32 -6.19 -1.80
C PHE A 64 4.75 -4.81 -2.12
N LYS A 65 3.98 -4.68 -3.21
CA LYS A 65 3.34 -3.41 -3.58
C LYS A 65 2.38 -2.94 -2.51
N PHE A 66 1.57 -3.84 -1.97
CA PHE A 66 0.67 -3.52 -0.88
C PHE A 66 1.42 -2.93 0.31
N VAL A 67 2.51 -3.59 0.76
CA VAL A 67 3.35 -3.11 1.86
C VAL A 67 4.00 -1.76 1.54
N ALA A 68 4.53 -1.59 0.32
CA ALA A 68 5.13 -0.33 -0.11
C ALA A 68 4.11 0.81 -0.11
N VAL A 69 2.87 0.56 -0.53
CA VAL A 69 1.81 1.57 -0.52
C VAL A 69 1.42 1.96 0.90
N ILE A 70 1.21 1.00 1.80
CA ILE A 70 0.79 1.32 3.18
C ILE A 70 1.92 1.99 3.97
N ALA A 71 3.17 1.62 3.74
CA ALA A 71 4.30 2.18 4.48
C ALA A 71 4.62 3.61 4.01
N TRP A 72 4.62 3.87 2.70
CA TRP A 72 4.99 5.18 2.14
C TRP A 72 3.80 6.08 1.78
N PHE A 73 2.79 5.61 1.03
CA PHE A 73 1.67 6.45 0.60
C PHE A 73 0.63 6.68 1.70
N MET A 74 0.38 5.71 2.57
CA MET A 74 -0.37 5.94 3.81
C MET A 74 0.48 6.52 4.94
N HIS A 75 1.78 6.77 4.68
CA HIS A 75 2.70 7.42 5.62
C HIS A 75 2.90 6.69 6.96
N LEU A 76 2.51 5.41 7.08
CA LEU A 76 2.63 4.67 8.35
C LEU A 76 4.06 4.64 8.91
N ILE A 77 5.07 4.70 8.05
CA ILE A 77 6.49 4.76 8.48
C ILE A 77 6.82 6.04 9.27
N TYR A 78 6.07 7.12 9.06
CA TYR A 78 6.26 8.43 9.72
C TYR A 78 5.17 8.75 10.74
N ASP A 79 4.17 7.89 10.88
CA ASP A 79 3.01 8.14 11.72
C ASP A 79 3.13 7.48 13.11
N LYS A 80 2.21 7.80 14.01
CA LYS A 80 2.20 7.26 15.38
C LYS A 80 1.89 5.76 15.36
N LEU A 81 2.50 5.01 16.28
CA LEU A 81 2.31 3.56 16.43
C LEU A 81 0.83 3.16 16.53
N LEU A 82 -0.02 3.99 17.15
CA LEU A 82 -1.46 3.73 17.26
C LEU A 82 -2.18 3.65 15.90
N LEU A 83 -1.80 4.49 14.92
CA LEU A 83 -2.43 4.47 13.59
C LEU A 83 -1.97 3.25 12.80
N THR A 84 -0.70 2.86 12.94
CA THR A 84 -0.20 1.60 12.38
C THR A 84 -0.88 0.39 13.01
N LEU A 85 -1.10 0.39 14.34
CA LEU A 85 -1.80 -0.68 15.03
C LEU A 85 -3.27 -0.76 14.59
N ALA A 86 -3.98 0.37 14.51
CA ALA A 86 -5.37 0.42 14.08
C ALA A 86 -5.55 -0.08 12.64
N PHE A 87 -4.62 0.26 11.74
CA PHE A 87 -4.59 -0.29 10.39
C PHE A 87 -4.30 -1.80 10.40
N GLY A 88 -3.30 -2.22 11.17
CA GLY A 88 -2.88 -3.62 11.29
C GLY A 88 -3.99 -4.51 11.85
N THR A 89 -4.73 -4.08 12.87
CA THR A 89 -5.88 -4.83 13.39
C THR A 89 -7.00 -4.94 12.37
N GLY A 90 -7.27 -3.87 11.61
CA GLY A 90 -8.20 -3.91 10.48
C GLY A 90 -7.80 -4.92 9.42
N LEU A 91 -6.51 -4.97 9.04
CA LEU A 91 -5.96 -5.95 8.11
C LEU A 91 -6.14 -7.39 8.61
N VAL A 92 -5.84 -7.64 9.89
CA VAL A 92 -5.98 -8.95 10.53
C VAL A 92 -7.43 -9.40 10.57
N ILE A 93 -8.35 -8.50 10.93
CA ILE A 93 -9.79 -8.81 10.96
C ILE A 93 -10.30 -9.14 9.55
N ALA A 94 -9.90 -8.35 8.53
CA ALA A 94 -10.30 -8.58 7.15
C ALA A 94 -9.77 -9.93 6.61
N ALA A 95 -8.47 -10.19 6.78
CA ALA A 95 -7.84 -11.44 6.36
C ALA A 95 -8.43 -12.63 7.10
N GLY A 96 -8.61 -12.53 8.43
CA GLY A 96 -9.21 -13.57 9.25
C GLY A 96 -10.64 -13.89 8.85
N THR A 97 -11.46 -12.87 8.59
CA THR A 97 -12.84 -13.06 8.12
C THR A 97 -12.86 -13.70 6.73
N TYR A 98 -12.00 -13.26 5.81
CA TYR A 98 -11.87 -13.86 4.49
C TYR A 98 -11.49 -15.35 4.59
N THR A 99 -10.50 -15.70 5.40
CA THR A 99 -10.10 -17.10 5.63
C THR A 99 -11.21 -17.93 6.28
N ALA A 100 -11.93 -17.36 7.26
CA ALA A 100 -13.06 -18.03 7.91
C ALA A 100 -14.20 -18.33 6.91
N LEU A 101 -14.49 -17.39 6.00
CA LEU A 101 -15.48 -17.60 4.95
C LEU A 101 -15.04 -18.71 3.96
N LEU A 102 -13.76 -18.71 3.54
CA LEU A 102 -13.24 -19.78 2.68
C LEU A 102 -13.35 -21.16 3.35
N PHE A 103 -13.10 -21.23 4.66
CA PHE A 103 -13.25 -22.45 5.43
C PHE A 103 -14.72 -22.90 5.51
N LEU A 104 -15.64 -21.98 5.83
CA LEU A 104 -17.07 -22.26 5.95
C LEU A 104 -17.69 -22.72 4.62
N PHE A 105 -17.29 -22.13 3.50
CA PHE A 105 -17.77 -22.51 2.17
C PHE A 105 -17.00 -23.70 1.55
N SER A 106 -16.04 -24.29 2.25
CA SER A 106 -15.31 -25.42 1.71
C SER A 106 -16.21 -26.66 1.59
N ARG A 107 -16.10 -27.38 0.46
CA ARG A 107 -17.01 -28.48 0.06
C ARG A 107 -17.16 -29.56 1.14
N SER A 108 -16.14 -29.75 1.96
CA SER A 108 -16.11 -30.71 3.06
C SER A 108 -17.19 -30.49 4.12
N TYR A 109 -17.74 -29.29 4.25
CA TYR A 109 -18.78 -28.95 5.24
C TYR A 109 -20.19 -28.77 4.63
N VAL A 110 -20.31 -28.86 3.30
CA VAL A 110 -21.57 -28.67 2.56
C VAL A 110 -22.06 -29.98 1.89
N ALA A 111 -21.18 -30.92 1.58
CA ALA A 111 -21.57 -32.19 0.96
C ALA A 111 -22.30 -33.10 1.98
N PRO A 112 -23.50 -33.64 1.63
CA PRO A 112 -24.10 -34.70 2.42
C PRO A 112 -23.14 -35.91 2.48
N PRO A 113 -23.06 -36.63 3.62
CA PRO A 113 -22.31 -37.87 3.66
C PRO A 113 -22.83 -38.79 2.54
N GLU A 114 -21.92 -39.19 1.65
CA GLU A 114 -22.15 -40.18 0.59
C GLU A 114 -22.77 -41.42 1.29
N ILE A 115 -24.04 -41.75 1.03
CA ILE A 115 -24.64 -42.97 1.58
C ILE A 115 -24.07 -44.13 0.77
N PRO A 116 -23.29 -45.06 1.36
CA PRO A 116 -22.75 -46.17 0.60
C PRO A 116 -23.89 -47.08 0.14
N GLY A 117 -24.16 -47.11 -1.17
CA GLY A 117 -25.14 -48.01 -1.77
C GLY A 117 -26.43 -47.38 -2.32
N MET A 118 -26.48 -46.06 -2.55
CA MET A 118 -27.50 -45.40 -3.38
C MET A 118 -26.86 -44.55 -4.46
#